data_AF-A0A0P8DI49-F1
#
_entry.id   AF-A0A0P8DI49-F1
#
_cell.length_a   1.000
_cell.length_b   1.000
_cell.length_c   1.000
_cell.angle_alpha   90.00
_cell.angle_beta   90.00
_cell.angle_gamma   90.00
#
_symmetry.space_group_name_H-M   'P 1'
#
loop_
_entity.id
_entity.type
_entity.pdbx_description
1 polymer ?
#
loop_
_entity_poly.entity_id
_entity_poly.type
_entity_poly.pdbx_seq_one_letter_code
_entity_poly.pdbx_strand_id
1 'polypeptide(L)'
;MNQQPASNDYQYDVFLSYSREPIIYEWVHEHFLDLFRFHLQGGLGYSPTIFVDTLSIYDGDAWPLRLKMALAYSKCLVVLSSPSYFESEWCMKECHVMLHREKEAGFGIEGNGRGLVLPVIISDGESRPQYMKNIQSTYFDQFVKRGSGFTKTELYIDFQVKMSEWTKEVARAIKNAPDWNSDWINERIINIPKLEIPDFDTPPRLR
;
A
#
# COMPACT_ATOMS: atom_id res chain seq x y z
N MET A 1 30.68 19.23 8.05
CA MET A 1 30.16 17.85 8.14
C MET A 1 28.89 17.91 8.96
N ASN A 2 27.73 18.03 8.31
CA ASN A 2 26.44 18.06 9.00
C ASN A 2 25.93 16.62 9.09
N GLN A 3 25.71 16.16 10.31
CA GLN A 3 25.05 14.90 10.58
C GLN A 3 23.56 15.03 10.23
N GLN A 4 23.09 14.21 9.30
CA GLN A 4 21.68 13.95 9.06
C GLN A 4 21.09 13.25 10.30
N PRO A 5 19.96 13.71 10.88
CA PRO A 5 19.22 12.88 11.82
C PRO A 5 18.53 11.77 11.01
N ALA A 6 18.85 10.51 11.31
CA ALA A 6 18.07 9.37 10.83
C ALA A 6 16.67 9.45 11.46
N SER A 7 15.61 9.62 10.66
CA SER A 7 14.23 9.61 11.14
C SER A 7 13.81 8.17 11.50
N ASN A 8 14.19 7.71 12.69
CA ASN A 8 14.14 6.29 13.06
C ASN A 8 12.83 5.87 13.74
N ASP A 9 11.76 6.68 13.63
CA ASP A 9 10.49 6.40 14.29
C ASP A 9 9.59 5.44 13.51
N TYR A 10 9.80 5.26 12.20
CA TYR A 10 9.08 4.23 11.43
C TYR A 10 9.30 2.83 12.02
N GLN A 11 8.21 2.11 12.27
CA GLN A 11 8.23 0.72 12.73
C GLN A 11 8.10 -0.28 11.58
N TYR A 12 7.50 0.16 10.46
CA TYR A 12 7.22 -0.67 9.30
C TYR A 12 7.75 -0.01 8.03
N ASP A 13 8.34 -0.81 7.14
CA ASP A 13 8.66 -0.35 5.80
C ASP A 13 7.39 -0.33 4.94
N VAL A 14 6.50 -1.29 5.13
CA VAL A 14 5.29 -1.45 4.32
C VAL A 14 4.08 -1.71 5.21
N PHE A 15 3.00 -0.99 4.95
CA PHE A 15 1.64 -1.42 5.29
C PHE A 15 1.06 -2.17 4.09
N LEU A 16 0.64 -3.43 4.26
CA LEU A 16 0.00 -4.23 3.23
C LEU A 16 -1.50 -4.30 3.49
N SER A 17 -2.29 -3.66 2.62
CA SER A 17 -3.75 -3.57 2.70
C SER A 17 -4.40 -4.37 1.57
N TYR A 18 -5.35 -5.24 1.90
CA TYR A 18 -6.08 -6.09 0.95
C TYR A 18 -7.42 -6.54 1.53
N SER A 19 -8.38 -6.87 0.65
CA SER A 19 -9.65 -7.45 1.08
C SER A 19 -9.48 -8.91 1.51
N ARG A 20 -10.18 -9.33 2.58
CA ARG A 20 -10.11 -10.71 3.10
C ARG A 20 -11.11 -11.67 2.49
N GLU A 21 -11.44 -11.43 1.24
CA GLU A 21 -12.10 -12.45 0.46
C GLU A 21 -11.27 -13.75 0.53
N PRO A 22 -11.88 -14.92 0.79
CA PRO A 22 -11.13 -16.14 1.11
C PRO A 22 -10.04 -16.49 0.10
N ILE A 23 -10.31 -16.28 -1.18
CA ILE A 23 -9.37 -16.56 -2.28
C ILE A 23 -8.15 -15.62 -2.21
N ILE A 24 -8.38 -14.33 -1.96
CA ILE A 24 -7.32 -13.34 -1.85
C ILE A 24 -6.48 -13.62 -0.60
N TYR A 25 -7.14 -13.90 0.54
CA TYR A 25 -6.45 -14.23 1.77
C TYR A 25 -5.52 -15.45 1.61
N GLU A 26 -6.05 -16.55 1.07
CA GLU A 26 -5.28 -17.77 0.80
C GLU A 26 -4.07 -17.46 -0.11
N TRP A 27 -4.30 -16.78 -1.24
CA TRP A 27 -3.24 -16.44 -2.18
C TRP A 27 -2.17 -15.52 -1.57
N VAL A 28 -2.57 -14.54 -0.75
CA VAL A 28 -1.63 -13.62 -0.09
C VAL A 28 -0.69 -14.39 0.84
N HIS A 29 -1.24 -15.28 1.65
CA HIS A 29 -0.48 -16.02 2.66
C HIS A 29 0.32 -17.20 2.09
N GLU A 30 -0.18 -17.87 1.04
CA GLU A 30 0.48 -19.04 0.46
C GLU A 30 1.53 -18.69 -0.60
N HIS A 31 1.38 -17.55 -1.30
CA HIS A 31 2.19 -17.25 -2.49
C HIS A 31 2.80 -15.86 -2.46
N PHE A 32 2.03 -14.83 -2.09
CA PHE A 32 2.49 -13.45 -2.23
C PHE A 32 3.51 -13.05 -1.17
N LEU A 33 3.19 -13.24 0.12
CA LEU A 33 3.88 -12.57 1.22
C LEU A 33 5.35 -12.97 1.34
N ASP A 34 5.66 -14.26 1.21
CA ASP A 34 7.04 -14.75 1.32
C ASP A 34 7.90 -14.32 0.13
N LEU A 35 7.36 -14.39 -1.11
CA LEU A 35 8.04 -13.88 -2.29
C LEU A 35 8.26 -12.37 -2.21
N PHE A 36 7.23 -11.64 -1.77
CA PHE A 36 7.30 -10.20 -1.59
C PHE A 36 8.41 -9.82 -0.58
N ARG A 37 8.44 -10.47 0.59
CA ARG A 37 9.50 -10.28 1.61
C ARG A 37 10.87 -10.61 1.05
N PHE A 38 11.02 -11.74 0.37
CA PHE A 38 12.31 -12.18 -0.19
C PHE A 38 12.88 -11.17 -1.17
N HIS A 39 12.11 -10.76 -2.18
CA HIS A 39 12.59 -9.82 -3.19
C HIS A 39 12.78 -8.41 -2.62
N LEU A 40 11.90 -7.97 -1.71
CA LEU A 40 12.04 -6.68 -1.06
C LEU A 40 13.30 -6.62 -0.18
N GLN A 41 13.61 -7.69 0.56
CA GLN A 41 14.87 -7.80 1.31
C GLN A 41 16.09 -7.65 0.39
N GLY A 42 16.07 -8.29 -0.79
CA GLY A 42 17.13 -8.11 -1.79
C GLY A 42 17.29 -6.66 -2.26
N GLY A 43 16.18 -5.94 -2.44
CA GLY A 43 16.19 -4.52 -2.84
C GLY A 43 16.64 -3.56 -1.74
N LEU A 44 16.42 -3.91 -0.47
CA LEU A 44 16.73 -3.07 0.69
C LEU A 44 18.09 -3.36 1.31
N GLY A 45 18.59 -4.60 1.22
CA GLY A 45 19.80 -5.05 1.90
C GLY A 45 19.60 -5.39 3.38
N TYR A 46 18.37 -5.33 3.88
CA TYR A 46 17.96 -5.72 5.23
C TYR A 46 16.58 -6.38 5.19
N SER A 47 16.21 -7.11 6.25
CA SER A 47 14.90 -7.78 6.32
C SER A 47 13.79 -6.74 6.53
N PRO A 48 12.83 -6.59 5.59
CA PRO A 48 11.79 -5.56 5.70
C PRO A 48 10.78 -5.87 6.79
N THR A 49 10.35 -4.86 7.53
CA THR A 49 9.24 -5.00 8.47
C THR A 49 7.94 -4.66 7.75
N ILE A 50 7.06 -5.66 7.58
CA ILE A 50 5.79 -5.51 6.86
C ILE A 50 4.64 -5.69 7.85
N PHE A 51 3.83 -4.64 8.03
CA PHE A 51 2.54 -4.76 8.68
C PHE A 51 1.55 -5.34 7.68
N VAL A 52 0.89 -6.44 8.04
CA VAL A 52 -0.16 -7.06 7.23
C VAL A 52 -1.48 -6.78 7.92
N ASP A 53 -2.41 -6.11 7.25
CA ASP A 53 -3.73 -5.90 7.84
C ASP A 53 -4.56 -7.21 7.83
N THR A 54 -4.59 -7.85 9.00
CA THR A 54 -5.36 -9.07 9.26
C THR A 54 -6.61 -8.85 10.13
N LEU A 55 -6.99 -7.62 10.50
CA LEU A 55 -8.16 -7.33 11.37
C LEU A 55 -9.51 -7.17 10.65
N SER A 56 -10.50 -8.01 10.97
CA SER A 56 -11.90 -7.82 10.58
C SER A 56 -12.51 -7.01 11.70
N ILE A 57 -12.71 -5.72 11.49
CA ILE A 57 -13.33 -4.87 12.51
C ILE A 57 -14.84 -5.08 12.43
N TYR A 58 -15.44 -5.58 13.51
CA TYR A 58 -16.89 -5.78 13.61
C TYR A 58 -17.56 -4.55 14.24
N ASP A 59 -18.88 -4.41 14.06
CA ASP A 59 -19.64 -3.33 14.67
C ASP A 59 -19.50 -3.35 16.21
N GLY A 60 -19.04 -2.23 16.78
CA GLY A 60 -18.81 -2.06 18.22
C GLY A 60 -17.35 -2.14 18.65
N ASP A 61 -16.42 -2.47 17.75
CA ASP A 61 -14.99 -2.41 18.04
C ASP A 61 -14.54 -0.94 18.15
N ALA A 62 -14.13 -0.55 19.35
CA ALA A 62 -13.37 0.67 19.55
C ALA A 62 -12.09 0.54 18.71
N TRP A 63 -11.99 1.33 17.64
CA TRP A 63 -10.81 1.57 16.82
C TRP A 63 -9.58 0.78 17.27
N PRO A 64 -9.05 -0.22 16.52
CA PRO A 64 -7.82 -0.85 16.94
C PRO A 64 -6.73 0.21 16.80
N LEU A 65 -6.37 0.87 17.90
CA LEU A 65 -5.28 1.84 17.99
C LEU A 65 -4.05 1.34 17.21
N ARG A 66 -3.87 0.01 17.22
CA ARG A 66 -2.92 -0.73 16.40
C ARG A 66 -2.92 -0.40 14.90
N LEU A 67 -4.06 -0.34 14.19
CA LEU A 67 -4.10 -0.05 12.74
C LEU A 67 -3.69 1.38 12.45
N LYS A 68 -4.22 2.31 13.24
CA LYS A 68 -3.83 3.72 13.21
C LYS A 68 -2.33 3.89 13.39
N MET A 69 -1.80 3.25 14.44
CA MET A 69 -0.37 3.30 14.74
C MET A 69 0.41 2.65 13.60
N ALA A 70 -0.01 1.48 13.12
CA ALA A 70 0.65 0.80 12.02
C ALA A 70 0.73 1.65 10.74
N LEU A 71 -0.35 2.31 10.34
CA LEU A 71 -0.34 3.25 9.21
C LEU A 71 0.60 4.43 9.45
N ALA A 72 0.50 5.08 10.61
CA ALA A 72 1.32 6.24 10.96
C ALA A 72 2.82 5.90 11.02
N TYR A 73 3.16 4.66 11.38
CA TYR A 73 4.53 4.16 11.48
C TYR A 73 4.98 3.34 10.28
N SER A 74 4.23 3.32 9.17
CA SER A 74 4.63 2.66 7.92
C SER A 74 5.21 3.64 6.93
N LYS A 75 6.31 3.31 6.25
CA LYS A 75 6.90 4.20 5.24
C LYS A 75 6.03 4.37 4.00
N CYS A 76 5.47 3.28 3.47
CA CYS A 76 4.54 3.30 2.34
C CYS A 76 3.40 2.28 2.50
N LEU A 77 2.40 2.39 1.64
CA LEU A 77 1.23 1.52 1.55
C LEU A 77 1.29 0.71 0.25
N VAL A 78 1.19 -0.62 0.35
CA VAL A 78 0.91 -1.51 -0.77
C VAL A 78 -0.57 -1.90 -0.71
N VAL A 79 -1.29 -1.64 -1.81
CA VAL A 79 -2.72 -1.95 -1.93
C VAL A 79 -2.90 -3.12 -2.90
N LEU A 80 -3.43 -4.24 -2.45
CA LEU A 80 -3.89 -5.31 -3.35
C LEU A 80 -5.34 -5.02 -3.74
N SER A 81 -5.51 -4.43 -4.92
CA SER A 81 -6.75 -3.90 -5.44
C SER A 81 -7.63 -5.00 -6.05
N SER A 82 -8.80 -5.20 -5.46
CA SER A 82 -9.91 -6.03 -5.95
C SER A 82 -11.23 -5.24 -5.85
N PRO A 83 -12.33 -5.65 -6.51
CA PRO A 83 -13.65 -5.05 -6.27
C PRO A 83 -14.01 -5.04 -4.77
N SER A 84 -13.79 -6.16 -4.08
CA SER A 84 -14.01 -6.31 -2.64
C SER A 84 -13.11 -5.43 -1.76
N TYR A 85 -12.01 -4.87 -2.29
CA TYR A 85 -11.21 -3.85 -1.61
C TYR A 85 -11.92 -2.50 -1.61
N PHE A 86 -12.48 -2.10 -2.75
CA PHE A 86 -13.14 -0.78 -2.90
C PHE A 86 -14.52 -0.73 -2.24
N GLU A 87 -15.14 -1.89 -2.00
CA GLU A 87 -16.35 -2.04 -1.18
C GLU A 87 -16.06 -1.99 0.33
N SER A 88 -14.81 -2.22 0.74
CA SER A 88 -14.41 -2.19 2.14
C SER A 88 -14.14 -0.76 2.60
N GLU A 89 -15.01 -0.23 3.47
CA GLU A 89 -14.84 1.11 4.07
C GLU A 89 -13.47 1.25 4.75
N TRP A 90 -12.99 0.18 5.39
CA TRP A 90 -11.71 0.17 6.10
C TRP A 90 -10.53 0.26 5.15
N CYS A 91 -10.46 -0.61 4.15
CA CYS A 91 -9.40 -0.58 3.14
C CYS A 91 -9.31 0.79 2.47
N MET A 92 -10.47 1.38 2.16
CA MET A 92 -10.56 2.72 1.57
C MET A 92 -10.06 3.81 2.51
N LYS A 93 -10.38 3.76 3.82
CA LYS A 93 -9.84 4.68 4.82
C LYS A 93 -8.32 4.60 4.91
N GLU A 94 -7.76 3.40 4.96
CA GLU A 94 -6.30 3.19 5.02
C GLU A 94 -5.60 3.81 3.80
N CYS A 95 -6.16 3.61 2.61
CA CYS A 95 -5.66 4.20 1.37
C CYS A 95 -5.70 5.73 1.43
N HIS A 96 -6.84 6.32 1.81
CA HIS A 96 -6.97 7.78 1.89
C HIS A 96 -6.04 8.41 2.92
N VAL A 97 -5.78 7.76 4.06
CA VAL A 97 -4.82 8.23 5.05
C VAL A 97 -3.43 8.38 4.44
N MET A 98 -2.98 7.36 3.69
CA MET A 98 -1.67 7.40 3.04
C MET A 98 -1.63 8.43 1.89
N LEU A 99 -2.70 8.57 1.10
CA LEU A 99 -2.78 9.59 0.05
C LEU A 99 -2.77 11.02 0.62
N HIS A 100 -3.44 11.25 1.74
CA HIS A 100 -3.40 12.54 2.42
C HIS A 100 -1.98 12.87 2.87
N ARG A 101 -1.30 11.89 3.49
CA ARG A 101 0.10 12.02 3.89
C ARG A 101 1.04 12.25 2.71
N GLU A 102 0.83 11.55 1.60
CA GLU A 102 1.58 11.74 0.36
C GLU A 102 1.53 13.21 -0.08
N LYS A 103 0.32 13.80 -0.12
CA LYS A 103 0.11 15.20 -0.45
C LYS A 103 0.78 16.16 0.53
N GLU A 104 0.60 15.96 1.84
CA GLU A 104 1.21 16.79 2.89
C GLU A 104 2.75 16.76 2.83
N ALA A 105 3.32 15.62 2.44
CA ALA A 105 4.77 15.45 2.29
C ALA A 105 5.31 15.90 0.93
N GLY A 106 4.47 16.45 0.04
CA GLY A 106 4.89 16.95 -1.27
C GLY A 106 5.20 15.85 -2.30
N PHE A 107 4.54 14.70 -2.18
CA PHE A 107 4.56 13.61 -3.17
C PHE A 107 3.31 13.67 -4.05
N GLY A 108 3.32 12.97 -5.18
CA GLY A 108 2.20 12.94 -6.12
C GLY A 108 1.91 14.28 -6.82
N ILE A 109 2.88 15.19 -6.86
CA ILE A 109 2.75 16.55 -7.45
C ILE A 109 3.71 16.75 -8.63
N GLU A 110 3.51 17.82 -9.39
CA GLU A 110 4.43 18.23 -10.47
C GLU A 110 5.86 18.42 -9.92
N GLY A 111 6.84 17.71 -10.50
CA GLY A 111 8.23 17.68 -10.02
C GLY A 111 8.54 16.57 -9.01
N ASN A 112 7.53 15.96 -8.37
CA ASN A 112 7.66 14.76 -7.53
C ASN A 112 6.45 13.83 -7.71
N GLY A 113 6.30 13.25 -8.90
CA GLY A 113 5.20 12.34 -9.23
C GLY A 113 5.30 10.94 -8.61
N ARG A 114 6.20 10.74 -7.63
CA ARG A 114 6.30 9.50 -6.88
C ARG A 114 5.31 9.54 -5.73
N GLY A 115 4.71 8.42 -5.40
CA GLY A 115 3.75 8.29 -4.31
C GLY A 115 4.20 7.36 -3.19
N LEU A 116 3.49 7.42 -2.07
CA LEU A 116 3.58 6.49 -0.95
C LEU A 116 2.53 5.38 -1.06
N VAL A 117 1.58 5.48 -1.98
CA VAL A 117 0.61 4.42 -2.29
C VAL A 117 1.04 3.67 -3.55
N LEU A 118 1.20 2.36 -3.44
CA LEU A 118 1.63 1.47 -4.52
C LEU A 118 0.55 0.42 -4.80
N PRO A 119 -0.36 0.67 -5.76
CA PRO A 119 -1.43 -0.26 -6.09
C PRO A 119 -0.95 -1.45 -6.93
N VAL A 120 -1.39 -2.63 -6.55
CA VAL A 120 -1.29 -3.87 -7.31
C VAL A 120 -2.69 -4.35 -7.65
N ILE A 121 -3.01 -4.49 -8.93
CA ILE A 121 -4.29 -4.97 -9.41
C ILE A 121 -4.28 -6.49 -9.35
N ILE A 122 -5.16 -7.07 -8.54
CA ILE A 122 -5.27 -8.53 -8.34
C ILE A 122 -6.60 -9.08 -8.85
N SER A 123 -7.37 -8.28 -9.58
CA SER A 123 -8.66 -8.63 -10.18
C SER A 123 -8.86 -7.84 -11.50
N ASP A 124 -10.08 -7.76 -12.03
CA ASP A 124 -10.38 -7.18 -13.35
C ASP A 124 -9.89 -5.73 -13.56
N GLY A 125 -9.64 -4.98 -12.47
CA GLY A 125 -9.12 -3.62 -12.52
C GLY A 125 -10.13 -2.56 -12.93
N GLU A 126 -11.41 -2.93 -13.13
CA GLU A 126 -12.47 -2.06 -13.66
C GLU A 126 -13.16 -1.26 -12.55
N SER A 127 -13.39 -1.88 -11.38
CA SER A 127 -14.12 -1.28 -10.24
C SER A 127 -13.37 -0.19 -9.48
N ARG A 128 -12.26 0.34 -10.03
CA ARG A 128 -11.41 1.30 -9.33
C ARG A 128 -12.01 2.72 -9.35
N PRO A 129 -11.97 3.44 -8.22
CA PRO A 129 -12.33 4.85 -8.20
C PRO A 129 -11.31 5.68 -9.01
N GLN A 130 -11.75 6.83 -9.53
CA GLN A 130 -10.95 7.64 -10.46
C GLN A 130 -9.58 8.06 -9.91
N TYR A 131 -9.50 8.42 -8.62
CA TYR A 131 -8.23 8.79 -7.99
C TYR A 131 -7.21 7.64 -8.01
N MET A 132 -7.66 6.38 -7.88
CA MET A 132 -6.78 5.20 -8.01
C MET A 132 -6.36 4.94 -9.46
N LYS A 133 -7.20 5.31 -10.44
CA LYS A 133 -6.85 5.21 -11.87
C LYS A 133 -5.74 6.19 -12.26
N ASN A 134 -5.59 7.29 -11.53
CA ASN A 134 -4.51 8.26 -11.72
C ASN A 134 -3.17 7.81 -11.11
N ILE A 135 -3.16 6.71 -10.35
CA ILE A 135 -1.95 6.13 -9.76
C ILE A 135 -1.49 4.95 -10.62
N GLN A 136 -0.24 4.99 -11.08
CA GLN A 136 0.35 3.89 -11.84
C GLN A 136 0.30 2.60 -11.02
N SER A 137 -0.35 1.58 -11.59
CA SER A 137 -0.56 0.30 -10.92
C SER A 137 0.23 -0.82 -11.59
N THR A 138 0.58 -1.85 -10.81
CA THR A 138 1.12 -3.12 -11.32
C THR A 138 0.03 -4.17 -11.41
N TYR A 139 0.02 -5.00 -12.45
CA TYR A 139 -1.06 -5.97 -12.69
C TYR A 139 -0.65 -7.39 -12.33
N PHE A 140 -1.23 -7.97 -11.29
CA PHE A 140 -1.03 -9.35 -10.82
C PHE A 140 -2.29 -10.22 -10.92
N ASP A 141 -3.39 -9.70 -11.49
CA ASP A 141 -4.68 -10.36 -11.68
C ASP A 141 -4.55 -11.77 -12.30
N GLN A 142 -3.69 -11.93 -13.30
CA GLN A 142 -3.44 -13.23 -13.92
C GLN A 142 -2.77 -14.25 -12.99
N PHE A 143 -2.11 -13.83 -11.90
CA PHE A 143 -1.39 -14.71 -10.97
C PHE A 143 -2.21 -15.11 -9.74
N VAL A 144 -3.41 -14.55 -9.55
CA VAL A 144 -4.31 -14.96 -8.47
C VAL A 144 -4.94 -16.30 -8.83
N LYS A 145 -4.31 -17.38 -8.38
CA LYS A 145 -4.72 -18.77 -8.59
C LYS A 145 -4.81 -19.49 -7.25
N ARG A 146 -5.71 -20.47 -7.17
CA ARG A 146 -5.90 -21.32 -5.99
C ARG A 146 -5.15 -22.64 -6.11
N GLY A 147 -4.80 -23.18 -4.95
CA GLY A 147 -4.26 -24.52 -4.81
C GLY A 147 -2.79 -24.64 -5.15
N SER A 148 -2.14 -25.61 -4.51
CA SER A 148 -0.69 -25.83 -4.57
C SER A 148 -0.14 -26.13 -5.98
N GLY A 149 -1.01 -26.51 -6.93
CA GLY A 149 -0.64 -26.73 -8.33
C GLY A 149 -0.09 -25.47 -9.02
N PHE A 150 -0.50 -24.27 -8.59
CA PHE A 150 -0.01 -23.01 -9.17
C PHE A 150 1.52 -22.92 -9.14
N THR A 151 2.15 -23.30 -8.03
CA THR A 151 3.62 -23.25 -7.85
C THR A 151 4.42 -24.11 -8.84
N LYS A 152 3.75 -25.03 -9.56
CA LYS A 152 4.35 -25.94 -10.54
C LYS A 152 4.14 -25.49 -11.99
N THR A 153 3.60 -24.29 -12.20
CA THR A 153 3.29 -23.76 -13.53
C THR A 153 4.34 -22.74 -13.98
N GLU A 154 4.50 -22.56 -15.30
CA GLU A 154 5.31 -21.47 -15.87
C GLU A 154 4.79 -20.10 -15.42
N LEU A 155 3.48 -19.97 -15.23
CA LEU A 155 2.84 -18.76 -14.73
C LEU A 155 3.34 -18.34 -13.34
N TYR A 156 3.80 -19.30 -12.51
CA TYR A 156 4.42 -18.98 -11.22
C TYR A 156 5.86 -18.45 -11.38
N ILE A 157 6.58 -18.88 -12.41
CA ILE A 157 7.89 -18.30 -12.75
C ILE A 157 7.70 -16.85 -13.20
N ASP A 158 6.73 -16.59 -14.06
CA ASP A 158 6.37 -15.23 -14.49
C ASP A 158 5.96 -14.35 -13.30
N PHE A 159 5.22 -14.91 -12.34
CA PHE A 159 4.88 -14.22 -11.09
C PHE A 159 6.11 -13.82 -10.29
N GLN A 160 7.09 -14.72 -10.12
CA GLN A 160 8.35 -14.44 -9.43
C GLN A 160 9.17 -13.35 -10.12
N VAL A 161 9.29 -13.42 -11.46
CA VAL A 161 9.99 -12.40 -12.25
C VAL A 161 9.32 -11.04 -12.05
N LYS A 162 8.00 -10.97 -12.21
CA LYS A 162 7.25 -9.71 -12.06
C LYS A 162 7.30 -9.18 -10.63
N MET A 163 7.24 -10.05 -9.62
CA MET A 163 7.43 -9.70 -8.21
C MET A 163 8.82 -9.08 -7.99
N SER A 164 9.87 -9.70 -8.53
CA SER A 164 11.24 -9.20 -8.42
C SER A 164 11.44 -7.83 -9.07
N GLU A 165 10.73 -7.54 -10.16
CA GLU A 165 10.79 -6.24 -10.83
C GLU A 165 10.02 -5.18 -10.04
N TRP A 166 8.76 -5.49 -9.69
CA TRP A 166 7.88 -4.57 -8.99
C TRP A 166 8.41 -4.20 -7.59
N THR A 167 9.00 -5.14 -6.86
CA THR A 167 9.58 -4.87 -5.53
C THR A 167 10.71 -3.84 -5.56
N LYS A 168 11.36 -3.60 -6.71
CA LYS A 168 12.33 -2.50 -6.85
C LYS A 168 11.67 -1.13 -6.69
N GLU A 169 10.42 -1.00 -7.15
CA GLU A 169 9.62 0.21 -7.01
C GLU A 169 9.17 0.42 -5.56
N VAL A 170 8.77 -0.67 -4.88
CA VAL A 170 8.48 -0.63 -3.43
C VAL A 170 9.72 -0.25 -2.63
N ALA A 171 10.88 -0.87 -2.90
CA ALA A 171 12.14 -0.52 -2.26
C ALA A 171 12.53 0.95 -2.50
N ARG A 172 12.25 1.48 -3.70
CA ARG A 172 12.44 2.90 -4.01
C ARG A 172 11.51 3.79 -3.20
N ALA A 173 10.23 3.44 -3.06
CA ALA A 173 9.29 4.20 -2.22
C ALA A 173 9.75 4.23 -0.76
N ILE A 174 10.19 3.09 -0.22
CA ILE A 174 10.72 2.99 1.15
C ILE A 174 11.96 3.88 1.36
N LYS A 175 12.91 3.84 0.42
CA LYS A 175 14.16 4.64 0.51
C LYS A 175 13.94 6.14 0.35
N ASN A 176 12.88 6.53 -0.35
CA ASN A 176 12.51 7.93 -0.56
C ASN A 176 11.36 8.37 0.34
N ALA A 177 10.95 7.56 1.32
CA ALA A 177 9.90 7.97 2.25
C ALA A 177 10.33 9.26 2.96
N PRO A 178 9.40 10.20 3.20
CA PRO A 178 9.71 11.41 3.94
C PRO A 178 10.20 11.08 5.35
N ASP A 179 10.84 12.04 6.01
CA ASP A 179 11.08 11.91 7.44
C ASP A 179 9.76 11.70 8.19
N TRP A 180 9.79 10.86 9.21
CA TRP A 180 8.59 10.58 9.99
C TRP A 180 8.07 11.84 10.71
N ASN A 181 6.74 12.02 10.71
CA ASN A 181 6.08 13.13 11.38
C ASN A 181 5.09 12.63 12.45
N SER A 182 5.25 13.10 13.69
CA SER A 182 4.39 12.76 14.82
C SER A 182 2.93 13.16 14.63
N ASP A 183 2.65 14.15 13.79
CA ASP A 183 1.28 14.56 13.50
C ASP A 183 0.47 13.47 12.80
N TRP A 184 1.11 12.49 12.16
CA TRP A 184 0.43 11.34 11.56
C TRP A 184 -0.24 10.41 12.58
N ILE A 185 0.07 10.56 13.88
CA ILE A 185 -0.64 9.86 14.97
C ILE A 185 -1.95 10.58 15.32
N ASN A 186 -2.19 11.81 14.88
CA ASN A 186 -3.37 12.57 15.30
C ASN A 186 -4.65 12.10 14.58
N GLU A 187 -5.77 12.05 15.31
CA GLU A 187 -7.05 11.51 14.84
C GLU A 187 -7.64 12.24 13.61
N ARG A 188 -7.26 13.51 13.39
CA ARG A 188 -7.78 14.32 12.27
C ARG A 188 -7.38 13.79 10.89
N ILE A 189 -6.20 13.18 10.77
CA ILE A 189 -5.71 12.61 9.51
C ILE A 189 -6.43 11.30 9.18
N ILE A 190 -7.06 10.69 10.17
CA ILE A 190 -7.55 9.30 10.14
C ILE A 190 -9.08 9.24 10.12
N ASN A 191 -9.73 10.23 10.72
CA ASN A 191 -11.13 10.55 10.48
C ASN A 191 -11.26 11.49 9.28
N ILE A 192 -10.74 11.06 8.12
CA ILE A 192 -11.03 11.76 6.86
C ILE A 192 -12.55 11.70 6.71
N PRO A 193 -13.28 12.83 6.78
CA PRO A 193 -14.73 12.84 6.65
C PRO A 193 -15.11 12.16 5.33
N LYS A 194 -16.24 11.44 5.34
CA LYS A 194 -16.79 10.65 4.21
C LYS A 194 -16.23 11.10 2.86
N LEU A 195 -15.28 10.32 2.34
CA LEU A 195 -14.90 10.27 0.92
C LEU A 195 -15.02 11.63 0.21
N GLU A 196 -14.39 12.68 0.77
CA GLU A 196 -14.02 13.81 -0.06
C GLU A 196 -12.90 13.27 -0.96
N ILE A 197 -13.31 12.79 -2.13
CA ILE A 197 -12.42 12.39 -3.21
C ILE A 197 -11.37 13.49 -3.27
N PRO A 198 -10.08 13.18 -3.02
CA PRO A 198 -9.06 14.20 -3.04
C PRO A 198 -9.20 14.97 -4.35
N ASP A 199 -9.20 16.30 -4.25
CA ASP A 199 -9.46 17.30 -5.30
C ASP A 199 -8.40 17.22 -6.42
N PHE A 200 -8.28 16.05 -7.04
CA PHE A 200 -7.43 15.73 -8.18
C PHE A 200 -8.15 16.07 -9.49
N ASP A 201 -9.41 16.53 -9.42
CA ASP A 201 -10.23 16.95 -10.57
C ASP A 201 -10.19 18.47 -10.83
N THR A 202 -9.51 19.27 -9.99
CA THR A 202 -9.37 20.70 -10.27
C THR A 202 -8.02 20.95 -10.97
N PRO A 203 -7.98 21.23 -12.29
CA PRO A 203 -6.76 21.71 -12.92
C PRO A 203 -6.28 22.97 -12.20
N PRO A 204 -4.95 23.21 -12.10
CA PRO A 204 -4.43 24.37 -11.40
C PRO A 204 -5.13 25.61 -11.92
N ARG A 205 -5.77 26.38 -11.03
CA ARG A 205 -6.31 27.69 -11.40
C ARG A 205 -5.13 28.51 -11.88
N LEU A 206 -5.04 28.67 -13.20
CA LEU A 206 -4.14 29.61 -13.85
C LEU A 206 -4.39 30.97 -13.19
N ARG A 207 -3.35 31.50 -12.54
CA ARG A 207 -3.33 32.87 -12.03
C ARG A 207 -3.30 33.85 -13.19
#